data_AF-A0A829QBU4-F1
#
_entry.id   AF-A0A829QBU4-F1
#
_cell.length_a   1.000
_cell.length_b   1.000
_cell.length_c   1.000
_cell.angle_alpha   90.00
_cell.angle_beta   90.00
_cell.angle_gamma   90.00
#
_symmetry.space_group_name_H-M   'P 1'
#
loop_
_entity.id
_entity.type
_entity.pdbx_description
1 polymer ?
#
loop_
_entity_poly.entity_id
_entity_poly.type
_entity_poly.pdbx_seq_one_letter_code
_entity_poly.pdbx_strand_id
1 'polypeptide(L)'
;MGALALHVAKIARRRHPQHALPEEVNGYFAEMGRVAVDLGNSAQEVLLTRDPEKAARINEEDDAMDDLHRHLFTVLMDREWKHGVAAAVDVTLLGRFYERFADHAVEVARRVIFQVTGSLPPEGQGHDHLTAI
;
A
#
# COMPACT_ATOMS: atom_id res chain seq x y z
N MET A 1 -2.82 9.92 -1.48
CA MET A 1 -3.57 8.87 -2.22
C MET A 1 -3.67 9.13 -3.73
N GLY A 2 -4.41 10.13 -4.24
CA GLY A 2 -4.59 10.32 -5.70
C GLY A 2 -3.31 10.45 -6.54
N ALA A 3 -2.27 11.11 -6.03
CA ALA A 3 -0.97 11.19 -6.71
C ALA A 3 -0.26 9.82 -6.83
N LEU A 4 -0.44 8.93 -5.84
CA LEU A 4 0.13 7.58 -5.85
C LEU A 4 -0.56 6.70 -6.90
N ALA A 5 -1.90 6.77 -6.98
CA ALA A 5 -2.67 6.11 -8.04
C ALA A 5 -2.24 6.60 -9.44
N LEU A 6 -1.97 7.89 -9.59
CA LEU A 6 -1.41 8.44 -10.83
C LEU A 6 -0.02 7.87 -11.15
N HIS A 7 0.83 7.62 -10.16
CA HIS A 7 2.14 7.01 -10.38
C HIS A 7 2.03 5.56 -10.86
N VAL A 8 1.14 4.77 -10.23
CA VAL A 8 0.80 3.41 -10.69
C VAL A 8 0.36 3.44 -12.17
N ALA A 9 -0.59 4.31 -12.50
CA ALA A 9 -1.08 4.46 -13.87
C ALA A 9 0.02 4.90 -14.87
N LYS A 10 0.94 5.77 -14.45
CA LYS A 10 2.07 6.19 -15.29
C LYS A 10 3.04 5.05 -15.59
N ILE A 11 3.34 4.19 -14.60
CA ILE A 11 4.20 3.02 -14.81
C ILE A 11 3.53 2.04 -15.78
N ALA A 12 2.26 1.70 -15.55
CA ALA A 12 1.51 0.81 -16.44
C ALA A 12 1.48 1.35 -17.89
N ARG A 13 1.18 2.65 -18.06
CA ARG A 13 1.15 3.29 -19.38
C ARG A 13 2.52 3.33 -20.06
N ARG A 14 3.61 3.50 -19.31
CA ARG A 14 4.97 3.58 -19.86
C ARG A 14 5.42 2.27 -20.51
N ARG A 15 4.90 1.14 -20.04
CA ARG A 15 5.30 -0.19 -20.50
C ARG A 15 4.43 -0.72 -21.63
N HIS A 16 3.27 -0.12 -21.87
CA HIS A 16 2.38 -0.51 -22.95
C HIS A 16 3.10 -0.50 -24.33
N PRO A 17 2.93 -1.54 -25.16
CA PRO A 17 1.99 -2.66 -25.01
C PRO A 17 2.50 -3.83 -24.15
N GLN A 18 3.73 -3.78 -23.67
CA GLN A 18 4.24 -4.78 -22.73
C GLN A 18 3.64 -4.56 -21.33
N HIS A 19 3.67 -5.62 -20.51
CA HIS A 19 3.27 -5.52 -19.11
C HIS A 19 4.39 -4.91 -18.27
N ALA A 20 4.02 -4.11 -17.27
CA ALA A 20 4.97 -3.58 -16.30
C ALA A 20 5.45 -4.64 -15.29
N LEU A 21 4.69 -5.72 -15.17
CA LEU A 21 4.88 -6.76 -14.17
C LEU A 21 5.12 -8.11 -14.85
N PRO A 22 6.08 -8.90 -14.36
CA PRO A 22 6.15 -10.32 -14.66
C PRO A 22 4.89 -11.05 -14.23
N GLU A 23 4.57 -12.16 -14.92
CA GLU A 23 3.36 -12.93 -14.65
C GLU A 23 3.29 -13.45 -13.21
N GLU A 24 4.43 -13.85 -12.65
CA GLU A 24 4.53 -14.41 -11.29
C GLU A 24 4.11 -13.45 -10.18
N VAL A 25 4.15 -12.13 -10.42
CA VAL A 25 3.76 -11.12 -9.42
C VAL A 25 2.42 -10.45 -9.70
N ASN A 26 1.78 -10.75 -10.84
CA ASN A 26 0.49 -10.12 -11.21
C ASN A 26 -0.59 -10.35 -10.15
N GLY A 27 -0.65 -11.55 -9.55
CA GLY A 27 -1.61 -11.86 -8.50
C GLY A 27 -1.44 -11.00 -7.25
N TYR A 28 -0.21 -10.77 -6.81
CA TYR A 28 0.08 -9.92 -5.65
C TYR A 28 -0.34 -8.48 -5.90
N PHE A 29 -0.05 -7.91 -7.08
CA PHE A 29 -0.46 -6.54 -7.41
C PHE A 29 -1.96 -6.38 -7.61
N ALA A 30 -2.65 -7.41 -8.12
CA ALA A 30 -4.10 -7.41 -8.16
C ALA A 30 -4.70 -7.33 -6.75
N GLU A 31 -4.14 -8.09 -5.80
CA GLU A 31 -4.56 -8.07 -4.41
C GLU A 31 -4.21 -6.76 -3.70
N MET A 32 -3.00 -6.21 -3.89
CA MET A 32 -2.64 -4.88 -3.40
C MET A 32 -3.59 -3.81 -3.94
N GLY A 33 -3.99 -3.93 -5.21
CA GLY A 33 -5.01 -3.08 -5.82
C GLY A 33 -6.35 -3.14 -5.09
N ARG A 34 -6.82 -4.35 -4.77
CA ARG A 34 -8.06 -4.59 -4.02
C ARG A 34 -7.97 -3.97 -2.61
N VAL A 35 -6.93 -4.31 -1.86
CA VAL A 35 -6.70 -3.81 -0.48
C VAL A 35 -6.61 -2.28 -0.46
N ALA A 36 -5.90 -1.66 -1.40
CA ALA A 36 -5.81 -0.21 -1.48
C ALA A 36 -7.17 0.47 -1.74
N VAL A 37 -8.02 -0.13 -2.56
CA VAL A 37 -9.39 0.38 -2.78
C VAL A 37 -10.21 0.26 -1.50
N ASP A 38 -10.14 -0.88 -0.82
CA ASP A 38 -10.87 -1.11 0.43
C ASP A 38 -10.43 -0.12 1.52
N LEU A 39 -9.13 0.06 1.74
CA LEU A 39 -8.58 1.06 2.66
C LEU A 39 -9.01 2.49 2.31
N GLY A 40 -9.04 2.83 1.01
CA GLY A 40 -9.53 4.12 0.54
C GLY A 40 -11.02 4.35 0.89
N ASN A 41 -11.84 3.30 0.75
CA ASN A 41 -13.25 3.34 1.10
C ASN A 41 -13.46 3.43 2.62
N SER A 42 -12.71 2.64 3.41
CA SER A 42 -12.73 2.69 4.87
C SER A 42 -12.33 4.07 5.39
N ALA A 43 -11.26 4.66 4.85
CA ALA A 43 -10.83 6.01 5.20
C ALA A 43 -11.90 7.07 4.88
N GLN A 44 -12.60 6.94 3.74
CA GLN A 44 -13.72 7.81 3.41
C GLN A 44 -14.88 7.64 4.40
N GLU A 45 -15.26 6.39 4.72
CA GLU A 45 -16.35 6.11 5.66
C GLU A 45 -16.06 6.68 7.05
N VAL A 46 -14.84 6.47 7.55
CA VAL A 46 -14.38 6.97 8.84
C VAL A 46 -14.40 8.50 8.88
N LEU A 47 -13.98 9.17 7.80
CA LEU A 47 -14.03 10.63 7.72
C LEU A 47 -15.47 11.17 7.78
N LEU A 48 -16.42 10.49 7.14
CA LEU A 48 -17.82 10.88 7.10
C LEU A 48 -18.55 10.62 8.42
N THR A 49 -18.29 9.46 9.02
CA THR A 49 -19.00 8.99 10.24
C THR A 49 -18.37 9.49 11.52
N ARG A 50 -17.06 9.79 11.50
CA ARG A 50 -16.24 10.09 12.69
C ARG A 50 -16.33 9.01 13.76
N ASP A 51 -16.43 7.76 13.32
CA ASP A 51 -16.52 6.60 14.21
C ASP A 51 -15.09 6.12 14.57
N PRO A 52 -14.66 6.27 15.84
CA PRO A 52 -13.32 5.88 16.26
C PRO A 52 -13.12 4.35 16.26
N GLU A 53 -14.18 3.55 16.39
CA GLU A 53 -14.07 2.08 16.33
C GLU A 53 -13.83 1.62 14.89
N LYS A 54 -14.50 2.25 13.92
CA LYS A 54 -14.21 2.02 12.49
C LYS A 54 -12.80 2.47 12.13
N ALA A 55 -12.38 3.63 12.65
CA ALA A 55 -11.04 4.15 12.43
C ALA A 55 -9.96 3.20 12.95
N ALA A 56 -10.16 2.59 14.12
CA ALA A 56 -9.20 1.66 14.69
C ALA A 56 -8.96 0.41 13.82
N ARG A 57 -9.98 -0.05 13.08
CA ARG A 57 -9.89 -1.23 12.21
C ARG A 57 -9.07 -1.02 10.94
N ILE A 58 -8.88 0.23 10.50
CA ILE A 58 -8.06 0.53 9.31
C ILE A 58 -6.62 0.04 9.48
N ASN A 59 -6.09 0.05 10.71
CA ASN A 59 -4.77 -0.52 10.98
C ASN A 59 -4.72 -2.04 10.74
N GLU A 60 -5.78 -2.76 11.12
CA GLU A 60 -5.87 -4.20 10.91
C GLU A 60 -6.05 -4.54 9.42
N GLU A 61 -6.74 -3.67 8.66
CA GLU A 61 -6.90 -3.80 7.22
C GLU A 61 -5.56 -3.58 6.47
N ASP A 62 -4.66 -2.75 7.02
CA ASP A 62 -3.35 -2.45 6.45
C ASP A 62 -2.34 -3.60 6.60
N ASP A 63 -2.49 -4.47 7.61
CA ASP A 63 -1.64 -5.66 7.80
C ASP A 63 -1.56 -6.52 6.52
N ALA A 64 -2.67 -6.61 5.77
CA ALA A 64 -2.72 -7.32 4.50
C ALA A 64 -1.83 -6.67 3.42
N MET A 65 -1.74 -5.34 3.38
CA MET A 65 -0.85 -4.62 2.46
C MET A 65 0.61 -4.87 2.80
N ASP A 66 0.93 -4.82 4.10
CA ASP A 66 2.27 -5.06 4.63
C ASP A 66 2.79 -6.46 4.30
N ASP A 67 1.95 -7.48 4.46
CA ASP A 67 2.28 -8.85 4.11
C ASP A 67 2.53 -9.05 2.62
N LEU A 68 1.70 -8.45 1.76
CA LEU A 68 1.89 -8.47 0.31
C LEU A 68 3.20 -7.78 -0.09
N HIS A 69 3.48 -6.61 0.50
CA HIS A 69 4.69 -5.86 0.24
C HIS A 69 5.95 -6.62 0.66
N ARG A 70 5.93 -7.24 1.84
CA ARG A 70 7.02 -8.10 2.35
C ARG A 70 7.24 -9.32 1.47
N HIS A 71 6.16 -9.92 0.96
CA HIS A 71 6.26 -11.05 0.05
C HIS A 71 6.90 -10.65 -1.29
N LEU A 72 6.50 -9.51 -1.87
CA LEU A 72 7.11 -8.99 -3.09
C LEU A 72 8.62 -8.76 -2.95
N PHE A 73 9.07 -8.25 -1.81
CA PHE A 73 10.50 -8.11 -1.52
C PHE A 73 11.23 -9.45 -1.50
N THR A 74 10.59 -10.49 -0.98
CA THR A 74 11.15 -11.85 -0.97
C THR A 74 11.32 -12.38 -2.39
N VAL A 75 10.33 -12.17 -3.27
CA VAL A 75 10.38 -12.55 -4.68
C VAL A 75 11.50 -11.80 -5.42
N LEU A 76 11.64 -10.49 -5.17
CA LEU A 76 12.67 -9.67 -5.80
C LEU A 76 14.11 -10.03 -5.37
N MET A 77 14.28 -10.51 -4.15
CA MET A 77 15.58 -10.90 -3.59
C MET A 77 15.98 -12.34 -3.96
N ASP A 78 15.11 -13.07 -4.67
CA ASP A 78 15.45 -14.40 -5.18
C ASP A 78 16.63 -14.30 -6.16
N ARG A 79 17.65 -15.12 -5.93
CA ARG A 79 18.84 -15.21 -6.80
C ARG A 79 18.48 -15.66 -8.21
N GLU A 80 17.34 -16.33 -8.36
CA GLU A 80 16.80 -16.80 -9.63
C GLU A 80 15.93 -15.76 -10.36
N TRP A 81 15.88 -14.49 -9.94
CA TRP A 81 15.13 -13.45 -10.66
C TRP A 81 15.61 -13.28 -12.12
N LYS A 82 14.76 -13.64 -13.10
CA LYS A 82 15.13 -13.69 -14.54
C LYS A 82 14.58 -12.52 -15.36
N HIS A 83 13.78 -11.64 -14.76
CA HIS A 83 13.06 -10.58 -15.49
C HIS A 83 13.88 -9.29 -15.67
N GLY A 84 15.10 -9.26 -15.13
CA GLY A 84 16.06 -8.16 -15.28
C GLY A 84 15.78 -6.96 -14.36
N VAL A 85 16.71 -6.00 -14.38
CA VAL A 85 16.70 -4.84 -13.46
C VAL A 85 15.50 -3.93 -13.70
N ALA A 86 15.08 -3.73 -14.95
CA ALA A 86 13.98 -2.83 -15.27
C ALA A 86 12.65 -3.31 -14.68
N ALA A 87 12.38 -4.62 -14.69
CA ALA A 87 11.20 -5.20 -14.07
C ALA A 87 11.29 -5.12 -12.53
N ALA A 88 12.47 -5.39 -11.96
CA ALA A 88 12.68 -5.27 -10.51
C ALA A 88 12.37 -3.84 -10.01
N VAL A 89 12.86 -2.82 -10.72
CA VAL A 89 12.59 -1.42 -10.41
C VAL A 89 11.10 -1.09 -10.47
N ASP A 90 10.38 -1.58 -11.50
CA ASP A 90 8.95 -1.34 -11.61
C ASP A 90 8.17 -2.00 -10.46
N VAL A 91 8.50 -3.25 -10.11
CA VAL A 91 7.89 -3.97 -8.98
C VAL A 91 8.15 -3.23 -7.67
N THR A 92 9.40 -2.82 -7.39
CA THR A 92 9.73 -2.06 -6.18
C THR A 92 8.95 -0.75 -6.10
N LEU A 93 8.90 0.03 -7.19
CA LEU A 93 8.21 1.31 -7.22
C LEU A 93 6.70 1.14 -7.04
N LEU A 94 6.10 0.18 -7.74
CA LEU A 94 4.67 -0.12 -7.60
C LEU A 94 4.34 -0.57 -6.18
N GLY A 95 5.11 -1.50 -5.61
CA GLY A 95 4.93 -1.97 -4.23
C GLY A 95 4.96 -0.81 -3.24
N ARG A 96 5.96 0.08 -3.35
CA ARG A 96 6.06 1.29 -2.53
C ARG A 96 4.89 2.25 -2.70
N PHE A 97 4.34 2.39 -3.91
CA PHE A 97 3.19 3.29 -4.10
C PHE A 97 1.91 2.75 -3.49
N TYR A 98 1.75 1.43 -3.42
CA TYR A 98 0.64 0.78 -2.73
C TYR A 98 0.79 0.85 -1.20
N GLU A 99 1.97 0.57 -0.65
CA GLU A 99 2.24 0.72 0.79
C GLU A 99 1.98 2.18 1.22
N ARG A 100 2.60 3.16 0.56
CA ARG A 100 2.33 4.58 0.87
C ARG A 100 0.88 5.00 0.69
N PHE A 101 0.10 4.29 -0.13
CA PHE A 101 -1.33 4.56 -0.24
C PHE A 101 -2.03 4.14 1.05
N ALA A 102 -1.67 2.97 1.56
CA ALA A 102 -2.19 2.39 2.78
C ALA A 102 -1.79 3.21 4.02
N ASP A 103 -0.54 3.67 4.11
CA ASP A 103 -0.08 4.62 5.15
C ASP A 103 -0.98 5.86 5.24
N HIS A 104 -1.43 6.37 4.09
CA HIS A 104 -2.29 7.55 4.06
C HIS A 104 -3.70 7.25 4.56
N ALA A 105 -4.22 6.03 4.33
CA ALA A 105 -5.51 5.62 4.89
C ALA A 105 -5.41 5.50 6.41
N VAL A 106 -4.34 4.87 6.92
CA VAL A 106 -4.02 4.79 8.35
C VAL A 106 -3.89 6.18 8.98
N GLU A 107 -3.13 7.09 8.35
CA GLU A 107 -2.96 8.45 8.86
C GLU A 107 -4.29 9.23 8.91
N VAL A 108 -5.19 9.03 7.95
CA VAL A 108 -6.56 9.59 8.00
C VAL A 108 -7.30 9.03 9.22
N ALA A 109 -7.26 7.72 9.44
CA ALA A 109 -7.91 7.07 10.56
C ALA A 109 -7.42 7.60 11.91
N ARG A 110 -6.10 7.71 12.08
CA ARG A 110 -5.46 8.24 13.30
C ARG A 110 -5.91 9.67 13.60
N ARG A 111 -6.00 10.52 12.57
CA ARG A 111 -6.49 11.90 12.72
C ARG A 111 -7.96 11.96 13.13
N VAL A 112 -8.80 11.06 12.62
CA VAL A 112 -10.20 10.97 13.04
C VAL A 112 -10.33 10.53 14.49
N ILE A 113 -9.55 9.54 14.94
CA ILE A 113 -9.52 9.13 16.36
C ILE A 113 -9.11 10.32 17.23
N PHE A 114 -8.06 11.04 16.85
CA PHE A 114 -7.64 12.24 17.57
C PHE A 114 -8.73 13.31 17.59
N GLN A 115 -9.42 13.55 16.47
CA GLN A 115 -10.50 14.53 16.39
C GLN A 115 -11.66 14.21 17.35
N VAL A 116 -11.96 12.94 17.56
CA VAL A 116 -13.07 12.49 18.41
C VAL A 116 -12.67 12.42 19.89
N THR A 117 -11.46 11.93 20.17
CA THR A 117 -11.03 11.58 21.52
C THR A 117 -10.08 12.59 22.17
N GLY A 118 -9.48 13.49 21.37
CA GLY A 118 -8.42 14.40 21.80
C GLY A 118 -7.06 13.73 22.06
N SER A 119 -6.93 12.42 21.82
CA SER A 119 -5.71 11.64 22.05
C SER A 119 -5.27 10.95 20.78
N LEU A 120 -3.98 11.05 20.46
CA LEU A 120 -3.43 10.35 19.30
C LEU A 120 -3.25 8.86 19.67
N PRO A 121 -3.78 7.92 18.88
CA PRO A 121 -3.51 6.51 19.11
C PRO A 121 -2.00 6.27 18.98
N PRO A 122 -1.43 5.34 19.77
CA PRO A 122 -0.03 4.96 19.65
C PRO A 122 0.29 4.58 18.21
N GLU A 123 1.52 4.83 17.79
CA GLU A 123 1.99 4.32 16.50
C GLU A 123 1.79 2.80 16.50
N GLY A 124 1.10 2.28 15.48
CA GLY A 124 1.03 0.85 15.26
C GLY A 124 2.45 0.29 15.11
N GLN A 125 2.67 -0.98 15.45
CA GLN A 125 4.01 -1.60 15.40
C GLN A 125 4.57 -1.83 13.98
N GLY A 126 3.97 -1.27 12.93
CA GLY A 126 4.54 -1.23 11.58
C GLY A 126 5.34 0.06 11.38
N HIS A 127 6.31 0.06 10.48
CA HIS A 127 7.07 1.23 9.98
C HIS A 127 8.46 1.54 10.56
N ASP A 128 9.13 0.63 11.26
CA ASP A 128 10.56 0.84 11.63
C ASP A 128 11.58 0.11 10.74
N HIS A 129 11.16 -0.47 9.60
CA HIS A 129 12.04 -1.38 8.84
C HIS A 129 12.43 -1.01 7.40
N LEU A 130 11.94 0.07 6.79
CA LEU A 130 12.30 0.39 5.38
C LEU A 130 12.52 1.89 5.06
N THR A 131 12.86 2.72 6.03
CA THR A 131 13.34 4.10 5.76
C THR A 131 14.72 4.15 5.07
N ALA A 132 15.31 2.98 4.77
CA ALA A 132 16.55 2.84 4.02
C ALA A 132 16.30 2.08 2.71
N ILE A 133 15.81 2.79 1.68
CA ILE A 133 16.18 2.71 0.24
C ILE A 133 15.43 3.85 -0.49
#